data_AF-Q63MW3-F1
#
_entry.id   AF-Q63MW3-F1
#
_cell.length_a   1.000
_cell.length_b   1.000
_cell.length_c   1.000
_cell.angle_alpha   90.00
_cell.angle_beta   90.00
_cell.angle_gamma   90.00
#
_symmetry.space_group_name_H-M   'P 1'
#
loop_
_entity.id
_entity.type
_entity.pdbx_description
1 polymer ?
#
loop_
_entity_poly.entity_id
_entity_poly.type
_entity_poly.pdbx_seq_one_letter_code
_entity_poly.pdbx_strand_id
1 'polypeptide(L)'
;MFQTSIISVVGVLVAIVLIFVVVTTTRTLSTVMSSVQAQTVAKNGYEAMADVLSIGQTGVTLNNVPMMRIELRVHHNGASWDVTIKQFIDLGNIPRAGERVRVMVDPADNGHVAYVGLAGAGR
;
A
#
# COMPACT_ATOMS: atom_id res chain seq x y z
N MET A 1 -34.84 40.79 30.92
CA MET A 1 -34.94 40.33 29.52
C MET A 1 -33.58 40.03 28.86
N PHE A 2 -32.47 39.92 29.62
CA PHE A 2 -31.12 39.73 29.06
C PHE A 2 -30.54 38.30 29.22
N GLN A 3 -31.16 37.47 30.06
CA GLN A 3 -30.63 36.14 30.43
C GLN A 3 -30.90 35.06 29.36
N THR A 4 -31.97 35.19 28.58
CA THR A 4 -32.32 34.27 27.49
C THR A 4 -31.38 34.39 26.28
N SER A 5 -30.88 35.60 25.99
CA SER A 5 -29.94 35.83 24.90
C SER A 5 -28.57 35.19 25.17
N ILE A 6 -28.09 35.22 26.42
CA ILE A 6 -26.79 34.64 26.79
C ILE A 6 -26.82 33.11 26.66
N ILE A 7 -27.91 32.45 27.08
CA ILE A 7 -28.07 30.99 26.93
C ILE A 7 -28.09 30.58 25.45
N SER A 8 -28.75 31.38 24.60
CA SER A 8 -28.77 31.13 23.15
C SER A 8 -27.38 31.30 22.50
N VAL A 9 -26.64 32.33 22.88
CA VAL A 9 -25.29 32.58 22.34
C VAL A 9 -24.31 31.48 22.79
N VAL A 10 -24.37 31.07 24.06
CA VAL A 10 -23.55 29.96 24.57
C VAL A 10 -23.91 28.65 23.88
N GLY A 11 -25.20 28.36 23.66
CA GLY A 11 -25.64 27.16 22.94
C GLY A 11 -25.13 27.11 21.50
N VAL A 12 -25.16 28.23 20.79
CA VAL A 12 -24.65 28.33 19.40
C VAL A 12 -23.13 28.14 19.37
N LEU A 13 -22.39 28.72 20.31
CA LEU A 13 -20.94 28.54 20.40
C LEU A 13 -20.55 27.08 20.68
N VAL A 14 -21.27 26.40 21.57
CA VAL A 14 -21.06 24.97 21.86
C VAL A 14 -21.35 24.11 20.62
N ALA A 15 -22.44 24.39 19.89
CA ALA A 15 -22.76 23.67 18.67
C ALA A 15 -21.71 23.86 17.56
N ILE A 16 -21.19 25.08 17.39
CA ILE A 16 -20.12 25.37 16.42
C ILE A 16 -18.84 24.62 16.79
N VAL A 17 -18.47 24.60 18.08
CA VAL A 17 -17.29 23.84 18.55
C VAL A 17 -17.48 22.34 18.31
N LEU A 18 -18.66 21.79 18.61
CA LEU A 18 -18.96 20.37 18.36
C LEU A 18 -18.89 20.01 16.87
N ILE A 19 -19.47 20.84 15.99
CA ILE A 19 -19.40 20.64 14.54
C ILE A 19 -17.94 20.73 14.07
N PHE A 20 -17.16 21.69 14.56
CA PHE A 20 -15.75 21.84 14.21
C PHE A 20 -14.91 20.64 14.67
N VAL A 21 -15.15 20.13 15.88
CA VAL A 21 -14.50 18.93 16.41
C VAL A 21 -14.85 17.69 15.58
N VAL A 22 -16.11 17.52 15.20
CA VAL A 22 -16.56 16.40 14.34
C VAL A 22 -15.95 16.51 12.94
N VAL A 23 -15.96 17.70 12.33
CA VAL A 23 -15.37 17.91 10.99
C VAL A 23 -13.86 17.70 11.00
N THR A 24 -13.16 18.15 12.04
CA THR A 24 -11.70 17.96 12.17
C THR A 24 -11.32 16.50 12.40
N THR A 25 -12.05 15.75 13.24
CA THR A 25 -11.84 14.29 13.40
C THR A 25 -12.20 13.49 12.15
N THR A 26 -13.20 13.91 11.39
CA THR A 26 -13.57 13.24 10.13
C THR A 26 -12.51 13.48 9.03
N ARG A 27 -11.83 14.63 9.03
CA ARG A 27 -10.78 14.95 8.05
C ARG A 27 -9.41 14.36 8.39
N THR A 28 -9.09 14.12 9.66
CA THR A 28 -7.81 13.50 10.05
C THR A 28 -7.78 11.99 9.86
N LEU A 29 -8.94 11.32 9.72
CA LEU A 29 -8.98 9.89 9.38
C LEU A 29 -8.45 9.56 7.98
N SER A 30 -8.33 10.55 7.09
CA SER A 30 -7.78 10.36 5.74
C SER A 30 -6.24 10.32 5.69
N THR A 31 -5.54 10.64 6.78
CA THR A 31 -4.07 10.81 6.75
C THR A 31 -3.30 9.79 7.60
N VAL A 32 -3.98 9.03 8.47
CA VAL A 32 -3.33 8.00 9.31
C VAL A 32 -3.44 6.58 8.71
N MET A 33 -4.00 6.44 7.50
CA MET A 33 -4.00 5.15 6.80
C MET A 33 -2.63 4.78 6.20
N SER A 34 -1.59 5.61 6.25
CA SER A 34 -0.30 5.22 5.65
C SER A 34 0.56 4.27 6.50
N SER A 35 0.27 4.10 7.80
CA SER A 35 1.14 3.34 8.72
C SER A 35 0.57 2.01 9.23
N VAL A 36 -0.73 1.74 9.03
CA VAL A 36 -1.37 0.44 9.36
C VAL A 36 -1.56 -0.44 8.12
N GLN A 37 -1.48 0.13 6.92
CA GLN A 37 -1.80 -0.56 5.67
C GLN A 37 -0.76 -1.61 5.26
N ALA A 38 0.44 -1.59 5.84
CA ALA A 38 1.41 -2.67 5.69
C ALA A 38 0.94 -4.00 6.31
N GLN A 39 -0.03 -3.98 7.23
CA GLN A 39 -0.59 -5.20 7.84
C GLN A 39 -1.89 -5.68 7.16
N THR A 40 -2.57 -4.84 6.37
CA THR A 40 -3.81 -5.22 5.66
C THR A 40 -3.53 -5.85 4.29
N VAL A 41 -2.42 -5.48 3.63
CA VAL A 41 -2.02 -6.09 2.34
C VAL A 41 -1.71 -7.59 2.49
N ALA A 42 -1.27 -8.03 3.68
CA ALA A 42 -1.03 -9.45 3.98
C ALA A 42 -2.30 -10.30 4.18
N LYS A 43 -3.50 -9.70 4.23
CA LYS A 43 -4.76 -10.44 4.46
C LYS A 43 -5.74 -10.45 3.29
N ASN A 44 -5.66 -9.48 2.38
CA ASN A 44 -6.61 -9.33 1.27
C ASN A 44 -5.96 -9.28 -0.12
N GLY A 45 -4.63 -9.35 -0.22
CA GLY A 45 -3.95 -9.49 -1.50
C GLY A 45 -4.29 -10.84 -2.15
N TYR A 46 -4.42 -10.88 -3.48
CA TYR A 46 -4.53 -12.14 -4.20
C TYR A 46 -3.18 -12.54 -4.79
N GLU A 47 -2.89 -13.84 -4.72
CA GLU A 47 -1.68 -14.39 -5.32
C GLU A 47 -1.86 -14.45 -6.85
N ALA A 48 -0.86 -13.94 -7.56
CA ALA A 48 -0.79 -14.00 -9.01
C ALA A 48 0.60 -14.47 -9.46
N MET A 49 0.66 -14.96 -10.69
CA MET A 49 1.92 -15.30 -11.34
C MET A 49 2.38 -14.10 -12.14
N ALA A 50 3.67 -13.80 -12.09
CA ALA A 50 4.24 -12.74 -12.91
C ALA A 50 5.51 -13.22 -13.61
N ASP A 51 5.74 -12.70 -14.81
CA ASP A 51 6.99 -12.90 -15.54
C ASP A 51 7.91 -11.72 -15.30
N VAL A 52 9.18 -12.00 -15.01
CA VAL A 52 10.18 -10.96 -14.82
C VAL A 52 10.65 -10.48 -16.18
N LEU A 53 10.34 -9.24 -16.52
CA LEU A 53 10.77 -8.61 -17.78
C LEU A 53 12.21 -8.10 -17.65
N SER A 54 12.51 -7.45 -16.52
CA SER A 54 13.82 -6.84 -16.28
C SER A 54 14.08 -6.68 -14.79
N ILE A 55 15.36 -6.67 -14.42
CA ILE A 55 15.81 -6.43 -13.05
C ILE A 55 17.00 -5.46 -13.08
N GLY A 56 16.97 -4.49 -12.17
CA GLY A 56 18.05 -3.52 -12.01
C GLY A 56 18.22 -3.12 -10.56
N GLN A 57 19.43 -2.68 -10.20
CA GLN A 57 19.68 -2.12 -8.87
C GLN A 57 19.31 -0.63 -8.85
N THR A 58 18.78 -0.17 -7.72
CA THR A 58 18.50 1.26 -7.51
C THR A 58 19.68 2.02 -6.90
N GLY A 59 20.71 1.30 -6.41
CA GLY A 59 21.84 1.87 -5.68
C GLY A 59 21.57 2.10 -4.18
N VAL A 60 20.32 1.91 -3.71
CA VAL A 60 19.96 2.02 -2.30
C VAL A 60 20.05 0.64 -1.63
N THR A 61 20.62 0.60 -0.45
CA THR A 61 20.69 -0.60 0.40
C THR A 61 20.14 -0.30 1.79
N LEU A 62 19.54 -1.30 2.43
CA LEU A 62 19.10 -1.25 3.82
C LEU A 62 19.58 -2.52 4.51
N ASN A 63 20.39 -2.40 5.56
CA ASN A 63 20.93 -3.55 6.30
C ASN A 63 21.59 -4.62 5.39
N ASN A 64 22.40 -4.17 4.41
CA ASN A 64 23.04 -5.01 3.39
C ASN A 64 22.08 -5.70 2.39
N VAL A 65 20.78 -5.41 2.44
CA VAL A 65 19.80 -5.84 1.44
C VAL A 65 19.65 -4.74 0.38
N PRO A 66 19.94 -5.00 -0.90
CA PRO A 66 19.76 -4.00 -1.95
C PRO A 66 18.28 -3.83 -2.31
N MET A 67 17.90 -2.59 -2.57
CA MET A 67 16.63 -2.28 -3.20
C MET A 67 16.75 -2.49 -4.71
N MET A 68 16.01 -3.47 -5.20
CA MET A 68 15.94 -3.84 -6.61
C MET A 68 14.73 -3.18 -7.26
N ARG A 69 14.90 -2.72 -8.50
CA ARG A 69 13.82 -2.35 -9.41
C ARG A 69 13.52 -3.55 -10.30
N ILE A 70 12.30 -4.04 -10.26
CA ILE A 70 11.88 -5.18 -11.08
C ILE A 70 10.70 -4.75 -11.95
N GLU A 71 10.81 -5.02 -13.24
CA GLU A 71 9.72 -4.93 -14.19
C GLU A 71 9.07 -6.30 -14.30
N LEU A 72 7.78 -6.36 -14.02
CA LEU A 72 6.99 -7.59 -13.95
C LEU A 72 5.82 -7.49 -14.90
N ARG A 73 5.50 -8.57 -15.60
CA ARG A 73 4.23 -8.77 -16.29
C ARG A 73 3.38 -9.70 -15.45
N VAL A 74 2.37 -9.15 -14.77
CA VAL A 74 1.46 -9.93 -13.92
C VAL A 74 0.40 -10.58 -14.80
N HIS A 75 0.08 -11.83 -14.52
CA HIS A 75 -0.95 -12.61 -15.18
C HIS A 75 -2.00 -13.05 -14.15
N HIS A 76 -3.25 -12.60 -14.33
CA HIS A 76 -4.35 -12.99 -13.46
C HIS A 76 -5.68 -13.03 -14.24
N ASN A 77 -6.45 -14.11 -14.08
CA ASN A 77 -7.76 -14.31 -14.71
C ASN A 77 -7.83 -13.98 -16.21
N GLY A 78 -6.78 -14.33 -16.97
CA GLY A 78 -6.69 -14.07 -18.41
C GLY A 78 -6.31 -12.63 -18.79
N ALA A 79 -6.21 -11.71 -17.83
CA ALA A 79 -5.65 -10.39 -18.02
C ALA A 79 -4.13 -10.40 -17.78
N SER A 80 -3.42 -9.46 -18.41
CA SER A 80 -2.00 -9.26 -18.17
C SER A 80 -1.65 -7.78 -18.23
N TRP A 81 -0.81 -7.33 -17.30
CA TRP A 81 -0.36 -5.93 -17.23
C TRP A 81 1.06 -5.84 -16.72
N ASP A 82 1.74 -4.77 -17.12
CA ASP A 82 3.13 -4.51 -16.76
C ASP A 82 3.17 -3.57 -15.55
N VAL A 83 4.00 -3.91 -14.56
CA VAL A 83 4.20 -3.14 -13.35
C VAL A 83 5.69 -3.06 -13.02
N THR A 84 6.12 -1.89 -12.56
CA THR A 84 7.48 -1.71 -12.04
C THR A 84 7.42 -1.59 -10.53
N ILE A 85 8.07 -2.52 -9.83
CA ILE A 85 8.14 -2.53 -8.38
C ILE A 85 9.55 -2.18 -7.91
N LYS A 86 9.64 -1.63 -6.69
CA LYS A 86 10.91 -1.41 -5.99
C LYS A 86 10.82 -2.11 -4.65
N GLN A 87 11.68 -3.10 -4.42
CA GLN A 87 11.63 -3.90 -3.20
C GLN A 87 13.03 -4.32 -2.76
N PHE A 88 13.22 -4.42 -1.45
CA PHE A 88 14.39 -5.04 -0.87
C PHE A 88 14.31 -6.55 -1.05
N ILE A 89 15.27 -7.12 -1.77
CA ILE A 89 15.30 -8.55 -2.06
C ILE A 89 16.64 -9.10 -1.60
N ASP A 90 16.58 -10.15 -0.81
CA ASP A 90 17.76 -10.88 -0.39
C ASP A 90 18.48 -11.46 -1.60
N LEU A 91 19.81 -11.29 -1.64
CA LEU A 91 20.65 -11.71 -2.76
C LEU A 91 20.50 -13.20 -3.12
N GLY A 92 20.15 -14.04 -2.14
CA GLY A 92 19.93 -15.47 -2.33
C GLY A 92 18.62 -15.84 -3.04
N ASN A 93 17.66 -14.91 -3.17
CA ASN A 93 16.35 -15.12 -3.79
C ASN A 93 16.07 -14.10 -4.91
N ILE A 94 17.12 -13.57 -5.53
CA ILE A 94 17.00 -12.65 -6.66
C ILE A 94 16.46 -13.42 -7.88
N PRO A 95 15.32 -13.01 -8.43
CA PRO A 95 14.83 -13.60 -9.66
C PRO A 95 15.60 -13.06 -10.88
N ARG A 96 15.68 -13.86 -11.94
CA ARG A 96 16.29 -13.46 -13.22
C ARG A 96 15.23 -13.01 -14.22
N ALA A 97 15.63 -12.16 -15.16
CA ALA A 97 14.77 -11.83 -16.30
C ALA A 97 14.41 -13.11 -17.08
N GLY A 98 13.12 -13.25 -17.42
CA GLY A 98 12.53 -14.44 -18.02
C GLY A 98 12.02 -15.48 -17.03
N GLU A 99 12.27 -15.33 -15.72
CA GLU A 99 11.72 -16.25 -14.72
C GLU A 99 10.27 -15.91 -14.36
N ARG A 100 9.54 -16.94 -13.95
CA ARG A 100 8.18 -16.81 -13.42
C ARG A 100 8.21 -16.79 -11.90
N VAL A 101 7.59 -15.77 -11.33
CA VAL A 101 7.59 -15.46 -9.91
C VAL A 101 6.18 -15.39 -9.36
N ARG A 102 6.04 -15.62 -8.07
CA ARG A 102 4.82 -15.38 -7.31
C ARG A 102 4.82 -13.97 -6.77
N VAL A 103 3.70 -13.29 -6.98
CA VAL A 103 3.48 -11.94 -6.50
C VAL A 103 2.15 -11.86 -5.75
N MET A 104 2.10 -10.94 -4.80
CA MET A 104 0.85 -10.55 -4.13
C MET A 104 0.39 -9.24 -4.74
N VAL A 105 -0.85 -9.19 -5.23
CA VAL A 105 -1.45 -7.97 -5.80
C VAL A 105 -2.46 -7.40 -4.81
N ASP A 106 -2.42 -6.09 -4.59
CA ASP A 106 -3.44 -5.39 -3.81
C ASP A 106 -4.76 -5.32 -4.62
N PRO A 107 -5.90 -5.83 -4.12
CA PRO A 107 -7.18 -5.75 -4.81
C PRO A 107 -7.70 -4.31 -4.96
N ALA A 108 -7.24 -3.36 -4.14
CA ALA A 108 -7.63 -1.95 -4.26
C ALA A 108 -6.83 -1.23 -5.35
N ASP A 109 -5.64 -1.72 -5.71
CA ASP A 109 -4.76 -1.12 -6.70
C ASP A 109 -3.87 -2.17 -7.37
N ASN A 110 -4.19 -2.49 -8.63
CA ASN A 110 -3.43 -3.45 -9.44
C ASN A 110 -1.98 -3.00 -9.73
N GLY A 111 -1.63 -1.73 -9.46
CA GLY A 111 -0.25 -1.22 -9.53
C GLY A 111 0.59 -1.52 -8.29
N HIS A 112 -0.04 -1.88 -7.16
CA HIS A 112 0.66 -2.27 -5.94
C HIS A 112 0.85 -3.78 -5.90
N VAL A 113 2.06 -4.20 -6.24
CA VAL A 113 2.46 -5.59 -6.35
C VAL A 113 3.70 -5.84 -5.49
N ALA A 114 3.67 -6.90 -4.68
CA ALA A 114 4.79 -7.32 -3.85
C ALA A 114 5.36 -8.64 -4.37
N TYR A 115 6.68 -8.71 -4.54
CA TYR A 115 7.38 -9.95 -4.83
C TYR A 115 7.39 -10.85 -3.59
N VAL A 116 6.95 -12.09 -3.74
CA VAL A 116 6.88 -13.09 -2.66
C VAL A 116 8.00 -14.11 -2.82
N GLY A 117 8.30 -14.53 -4.05
CA GLY A 117 9.36 -15.50 -4.31
C GLY A 117 9.24 -16.18 -5.68
N LEU A 118 10.21 -17.03 -6.00
CA LEU A 118 10.15 -17.85 -7.21
C LEU A 118 8.95 -18.82 -7.16
N ALA A 119 8.31 -19.04 -8.30
CA ALA A 119 7.16 -19.95 -8.40
C ALA A 119 7.53 -21.42 -8.08
N GLY A 120 8.82 -21.78 -8.12
CA GLY A 120 9.33 -23.13 -7.85
C GLY A 120 10.01 -23.35 -6.49
N ALA A 121 10.17 -22.32 -5.65
CA ALA A 121 10.95 -22.41 -4.40
C ALA A 121 10.21 -23.04 -3.21
N GLY A 122 9.08 -23.73 -3.46
CA GLY A 122 8.35 -24.48 -2.44
C GLY A 122 8.50 -25.98 -2.63
N ARG A 123 9.58 -26.56 -2.09
CA ARG A 123 9.68 -28.00 -1.75
C ARG A 123 10.43 -28.14 -0.45
#